data_AF-A0A850GAA9-F1
#
_entry.id   AF-A0A850GAA9-F1
#
_cell.length_a   1.000
_cell.length_b   1.000
_cell.length_c   1.000
_cell.angle_alpha   90.00
_cell.angle_beta   90.00
_cell.angle_gamma   90.00
#
_symmetry.space_group_name_H-M   'P 1'
#
loop_
_entity.id
_entity.type
_entity.pdbx_description
1 polymer ?
#
loop_
_entity_poly.entity_id
_entity_poly.type
_entity_poly.pdbx_seq_one_letter_code
_entity_poly.pdbx_strand_id
1 'polypeptide(L)'
;MSLIPLAQGCIIPDRDIVVILEHPCGEEWIAQTVGAYGYNGLGEQEPVKTEDDEWISKHYCVSQAQSELLANPSSEIADTFMAEVSAECTHRALTLGLADNDDTCVGVAHLAWIGECQNPDGGCDQGADEADVETGDDTEGTEDDSGDTETSDAITLADLELSDEVIIENGAYVVSERLISVADSDIVGLMEDGTTATQLVDDFDEPYAFEISGVRSDNLGGVLGLKNGDRVTAIDGWPTTNLESLLSIAGHLEEAEQSTIELERDGTVMTVTYRRR
;
A
#
# COMPACT_ATOMS: atom_id res chain seq x y z
N MET A 1 -2.73 -52.40 -9.61
CA MET A 1 -1.64 -51.67 -10.30
C MET A 1 -1.96 -50.21 -10.09
N SER A 2 -1.37 -49.58 -9.07
CA SER A 2 -1.48 -48.13 -8.89
C SER A 2 -0.64 -47.46 -9.96
N LEU A 3 -1.28 -46.62 -10.76
CA LEU A 3 -0.60 -45.70 -11.66
C LEU A 3 -0.01 -44.58 -10.79
N ILE A 4 1.31 -44.46 -10.81
CA ILE A 4 2.03 -43.34 -10.22
C ILE A 4 1.77 -42.16 -11.16
N PRO A 5 1.15 -41.05 -10.72
CA PRO A 5 1.01 -39.88 -11.56
C PRO A 5 2.40 -39.30 -11.85
N LEU A 6 2.68 -39.07 -13.13
CA LEU A 6 3.89 -38.39 -13.59
C LEU A 6 3.75 -36.91 -13.24
N ALA A 7 4.60 -36.43 -12.34
CA ALA A 7 4.78 -35.03 -12.05
C ALA A 7 5.29 -34.33 -13.33
N GLN A 8 4.50 -33.41 -13.89
CA GLN A 8 4.87 -32.52 -14.98
C GLN A 8 4.70 -31.09 -14.48
N GLY A 9 5.67 -30.23 -14.75
CA GLY A 9 5.61 -28.84 -14.30
C GLY A 9 5.49 -27.84 -15.42
N CYS A 10 4.94 -26.67 -15.06
CA CYS A 10 4.79 -25.50 -15.90
C CYS A 10 6.09 -24.70 -16.01
N ILE A 11 6.40 -24.20 -17.21
CA ILE A 11 7.42 -23.18 -17.52
C ILE A 11 6.69 -21.82 -17.62
N ILE A 12 7.02 -20.85 -16.78
CA ILE A 12 6.49 -19.47 -16.85
C ILE A 12 7.11 -18.74 -18.07
N PRO A 13 6.33 -18.15 -18.99
CA PRO A 13 6.82 -17.73 -20.33
C PRO A 13 7.83 -16.58 -20.37
N ASP A 14 8.07 -15.88 -19.25
CA ASP A 14 9.05 -14.81 -19.19
C ASP A 14 10.29 -15.14 -18.34
N ARG A 15 10.32 -16.30 -17.64
CA ARG A 15 11.42 -16.64 -16.72
C ARG A 15 11.77 -18.14 -16.57
N ASP A 16 11.31 -19.03 -17.43
CA ASP A 16 11.66 -20.46 -17.38
C ASP A 16 11.39 -21.15 -16.02
N ILE A 17 10.36 -20.75 -15.27
CA ILE A 17 10.08 -21.33 -13.94
C ILE A 17 9.09 -22.49 -14.02
N VAL A 18 9.59 -23.64 -13.55
CA VAL A 18 9.12 -25.01 -13.27
C VAL A 18 8.12 -25.39 -12.15
N VAL A 19 6.82 -25.04 -12.07
CA VAL A 19 5.98 -25.41 -10.88
C VAL A 19 5.06 -26.62 -11.10
N ILE A 20 5.04 -27.59 -10.16
CA ILE A 20 4.15 -28.77 -10.13
C ILE A 20 3.25 -28.68 -8.88
N LEU A 21 1.92 -28.70 -9.05
CA LEU A 21 0.95 -28.65 -7.96
C LEU A 21 0.18 -29.97 -7.82
N GLU A 22 0.09 -30.52 -6.61
CA GLU A 22 -0.62 -31.78 -6.31
C GLU A 22 -2.08 -31.58 -5.84
N HIS A 23 -2.51 -30.35 -5.51
CA HIS A 23 -3.87 -30.03 -5.04
C HIS A 23 -4.41 -28.77 -5.71
N PRO A 24 -5.68 -28.75 -6.20
CA PRO A 24 -6.27 -27.56 -6.77
C PRO A 24 -6.52 -26.52 -5.66
N CYS A 25 -5.81 -25.40 -5.75
CA CYS A 25 -6.08 -24.19 -4.96
C CYS A 25 -7.18 -23.38 -5.64
N GLY A 26 -7.95 -22.62 -4.86
CA GLY A 26 -8.96 -21.72 -5.43
C GLY A 26 -8.29 -20.49 -6.02
N GLU A 27 -7.52 -19.78 -5.19
CA GLU A 27 -6.94 -18.47 -5.50
C GLU A 27 -5.43 -18.51 -5.31
N GLU A 28 -4.70 -17.82 -6.20
CA GLU A 28 -3.25 -17.66 -6.12
C GLU A 28 -2.88 -16.25 -5.65
N TRP A 29 -2.03 -16.18 -4.63
CA TRP A 29 -1.47 -14.97 -4.06
C TRP A 29 0.05 -15.04 -4.04
N ILE A 30 0.71 -13.89 -4.13
CA ILE A 30 2.15 -13.76 -3.97
C ILE A 30 2.48 -12.76 -2.88
N ALA A 31 3.42 -13.11 -2.01
CA ALA A 31 4.09 -12.15 -1.13
C ALA A 31 5.50 -11.89 -1.69
N GLN A 32 5.93 -10.63 -1.73
CA GLN A 32 7.23 -10.25 -2.30
C GLN A 32 7.86 -9.06 -1.57
N THR A 33 9.19 -9.00 -1.53
CA THR A 33 9.95 -7.89 -0.91
C THR A 33 10.64 -7.03 -1.98
N VAL A 34 9.85 -6.44 -2.88
CA VAL A 34 10.38 -5.63 -3.99
C VAL A 34 11.01 -4.35 -3.44
N GLY A 35 12.29 -4.11 -3.75
CA GLY A 35 13.00 -2.94 -3.24
C GLY A 35 13.63 -3.14 -1.87
N ALA A 36 13.80 -4.38 -1.41
CA ALA A 36 14.61 -4.66 -0.22
C ALA A 36 16.11 -4.41 -0.51
N TYR A 37 16.79 -3.70 0.38
CA TYR A 37 18.22 -3.43 0.27
C TYR A 37 18.91 -3.56 1.63
N GLY A 38 20.15 -4.04 1.63
CA GLY A 38 21.01 -4.04 2.81
C GLY A 38 22.31 -3.27 2.53
N TYR A 39 23.12 -3.05 3.57
CA TYR A 39 24.40 -2.36 3.43
C TYR A 39 25.58 -3.31 3.60
N ASN A 40 26.52 -3.28 2.67
CA ASN A 40 27.73 -4.08 2.79
C ASN A 40 28.70 -3.48 3.85
N GLY A 41 29.81 -4.17 4.13
CA GLY A 41 30.81 -3.70 5.10
C GLY A 41 31.52 -2.38 4.74
N LEU A 42 31.25 -1.80 3.57
CA LEU A 42 31.73 -0.49 3.11
C LEU A 42 30.65 0.60 3.21
N GLY A 43 29.43 0.25 3.61
CA GLY A 43 28.28 1.16 3.66
C GLY A 43 27.63 1.40 2.30
N GLU A 44 27.94 0.60 1.27
CA GLU A 44 27.26 0.67 -0.02
C GLU A 44 25.96 -0.14 0.05
N GLN A 45 24.91 0.42 -0.55
CA GLN A 45 23.59 -0.21 -0.62
C GLN A 45 23.59 -1.31 -1.70
N GLU A 46 23.15 -2.51 -1.33
CA GLU A 46 23.05 -3.66 -2.23
C GLU A 46 21.65 -4.29 -2.16
N PRO A 47 21.06 -4.69 -3.29
CA PRO A 47 19.73 -5.28 -3.31
C PRO A 47 19.72 -6.67 -2.67
N VAL A 48 18.71 -6.94 -1.87
CA VAL A 48 18.48 -8.27 -1.29
C VAL A 48 17.65 -9.11 -2.26
N LYS A 49 18.35 -9.88 -3.08
CA LYS A 49 17.77 -10.71 -4.14
C LYS A 49 18.22 -12.16 -4.06
N THR A 50 17.52 -13.04 -4.78
CA THR A 50 17.92 -14.44 -4.99
C THR A 50 19.26 -14.53 -5.74
N GLU A 51 19.76 -15.74 -5.98
CA GLU A 51 20.96 -15.96 -6.80
C GLU A 51 20.72 -15.64 -8.29
N ASP A 52 19.46 -15.67 -8.72
CA ASP A 52 19.03 -15.42 -10.10
C ASP A 52 18.64 -13.95 -10.35
N ASP A 53 19.06 -13.03 -9.45
CA ASP A 53 18.75 -11.58 -9.51
C ASP A 53 17.24 -11.25 -9.43
N GLU A 54 16.46 -12.11 -8.78
CA GLU A 54 15.03 -11.93 -8.54
C GLU A 54 14.75 -11.40 -7.14
N TRP A 55 13.65 -10.66 -6.99
CA TRP A 55 13.17 -10.28 -5.65
C TRP A 55 12.69 -11.52 -4.90
N ILE A 56 12.89 -11.53 -3.58
CA ILE A 56 12.40 -12.62 -2.74
C ILE A 56 10.87 -12.63 -2.81
N SER A 57 10.31 -13.75 -3.23
CA SER A 57 8.87 -13.91 -3.40
C SER A 57 8.41 -15.31 -3.04
N LYS A 58 7.19 -15.43 -2.52
CA LYS A 58 6.57 -16.70 -2.16
C LYS A 58 5.14 -16.76 -2.66
N HIS A 59 4.79 -17.87 -3.31
CA HIS A 59 3.46 -18.12 -3.84
C HIS A 59 2.62 -18.90 -2.84
N TYR A 60 1.36 -18.50 -2.73
CA TYR A 60 0.39 -19.06 -1.81
C TYR A 60 -0.85 -19.46 -2.59
N CYS A 61 -1.23 -20.71 -2.36
CA CYS A 61 -2.40 -21.33 -2.92
C CYS A 61 -3.45 -21.42 -1.82
N VAL A 62 -4.53 -20.63 -1.91
CA VAL A 62 -5.49 -20.45 -0.82
C VAL A 62 -6.92 -20.78 -1.25
N SER A 63 -7.80 -21.00 -0.28
CA SER A 63 -9.23 -21.09 -0.55
C SER A 63 -9.84 -19.70 -0.80
N GLN A 64 -11.00 -19.64 -1.45
CA GLN A 64 -11.73 -18.38 -1.68
C GLN A 64 -11.97 -17.59 -0.38
N ALA A 65 -12.39 -18.27 0.70
CA ALA A 65 -12.58 -17.64 2.01
C ALA A 65 -11.29 -17.05 2.61
N GLN A 66 -10.12 -17.65 2.32
CA GLN A 66 -8.84 -17.08 2.72
C GLN A 66 -8.40 -15.92 1.83
N SER A 67 -8.76 -15.96 0.54
CA SER A 67 -8.53 -14.85 -0.41
C SER A 67 -9.25 -13.58 0.04
N GLU A 68 -10.51 -13.71 0.49
CA GLU A 68 -11.27 -12.59 1.06
C GLU A 68 -10.58 -11.99 2.30
N LEU A 69 -9.95 -12.83 3.13
CA LEU A 69 -9.17 -12.34 4.28
C LEU A 69 -7.87 -11.65 3.84
N LEU A 70 -7.17 -12.20 2.84
CA LEU A 70 -5.92 -11.64 2.30
C LEU A 70 -6.12 -10.29 1.59
N ALA A 71 -7.33 -9.99 1.12
CA ALA A 71 -7.68 -8.67 0.62
C ALA A 71 -7.62 -7.58 1.71
N ASN A 72 -7.66 -7.96 2.99
CA ASN A 72 -7.36 -7.08 4.11
C ASN A 72 -5.90 -7.28 4.57
N PRO A 73 -5.01 -6.28 4.36
CA PRO A 73 -3.60 -6.40 4.73
C PRO A 73 -3.36 -6.54 6.24
N SER A 74 -4.32 -6.13 7.07
CA SER A 74 -4.27 -6.26 8.54
C SER A 74 -4.84 -7.59 9.05
N SER A 75 -5.13 -8.55 8.16
CA SER A 75 -5.60 -9.87 8.56
C SER A 75 -4.45 -10.73 9.06
N GLU A 76 -4.72 -11.61 10.04
CA GLU A 76 -3.70 -12.52 10.61
C GLU A 76 -3.03 -13.40 9.53
N ILE A 77 -3.77 -13.76 8.47
CA ILE A 77 -3.21 -14.55 7.36
C ILE A 77 -2.29 -13.70 6.47
N ALA A 78 -2.63 -12.43 6.21
CA ALA A 78 -1.78 -11.49 5.49
C ALA A 78 -0.48 -11.24 6.28
N ASP A 79 -0.60 -10.96 7.58
CA ASP A 79 0.55 -10.81 8.48
C ASP A 79 1.46 -12.04 8.44
N THR A 80 0.88 -13.24 8.47
CA THR A 80 1.65 -14.50 8.39
C THR A 80 2.42 -14.60 7.08
N PHE A 81 1.79 -14.32 5.94
CA PHE A 81 2.45 -14.43 4.63
C PHE A 81 3.54 -13.37 4.45
N MET A 82 3.30 -12.13 4.89
CA MET A 82 4.29 -11.07 4.87
C MET A 82 5.47 -11.37 5.81
N ALA A 83 5.21 -11.91 7.01
CA ALA A 83 6.25 -12.29 7.95
C ALA A 83 7.14 -13.41 7.39
N GLU A 84 6.57 -14.39 6.68
CA GLU A 84 7.33 -15.46 6.05
C GLU A 84 8.29 -14.94 4.96
N VAL A 85 7.81 -14.11 4.04
CA VAL A 85 8.68 -13.56 2.98
C VAL A 85 9.73 -12.60 3.54
N SER A 86 9.37 -11.84 4.58
CA SER A 86 10.30 -10.95 5.29
C SER A 86 11.42 -11.74 5.96
N ALA A 87 11.09 -12.86 6.62
CA ALA A 87 12.09 -13.72 7.26
C ALA A 87 13.06 -14.34 6.25
N GLU A 88 12.57 -14.70 5.07
CA GLU A 88 13.41 -15.21 3.97
C GLU A 88 14.32 -14.12 3.41
N CYS A 89 13.81 -12.90 3.23
CA CYS A 89 14.60 -11.73 2.87
C CYS A 89 15.70 -11.45 3.89
N THR A 90 15.39 -11.41 5.19
CA THR A 90 16.40 -11.19 6.25
C THR A 90 17.45 -12.31 6.25
N HIS A 91 17.03 -13.57 6.07
CA HIS A 91 17.98 -14.68 5.97
C HIS A 91 18.93 -14.53 4.77
N ARG A 92 18.41 -14.07 3.62
CA ARG A 92 19.21 -13.80 2.44
C ARG A 92 20.19 -12.65 2.66
N ALA A 93 19.75 -11.54 3.26
CA ALA A 93 20.62 -10.41 3.60
C ALA A 93 21.80 -10.85 4.48
N LEU A 94 21.53 -11.66 5.51
CA LEU A 94 22.56 -12.24 6.37
C LEU A 94 23.55 -13.12 5.60
N THR A 95 23.05 -13.92 4.65
CA THR A 95 23.90 -14.80 3.82
C THR A 95 24.81 -14.00 2.89
N LEU A 96 24.33 -12.85 2.40
CA LEU A 96 25.11 -11.91 1.59
C LEU A 96 26.11 -11.09 2.42
N GLY A 97 26.06 -11.19 3.76
CA GLY A 97 26.89 -10.39 4.65
C GLY A 97 26.47 -8.91 4.68
N LEU A 98 25.21 -8.63 4.36
CA LEU A 98 24.64 -7.30 4.42
C LEU A 98 24.15 -7.04 5.85
N ALA A 99 24.48 -5.88 6.39
CA ALA A 99 23.83 -5.36 7.59
C ALA A 99 22.43 -4.86 7.19
N ASP A 100 21.41 -5.58 7.65
CA ASP A 100 20.03 -5.14 7.61
C ASP A 100 19.81 -4.20 8.79
N ASN A 101 20.02 -2.90 8.57
CA ASN A 101 19.95 -1.92 9.64
C ASN A 101 18.52 -1.42 9.91
N ASP A 102 17.57 -1.58 8.97
CA ASP A 102 16.42 -0.67 8.92
C ASP A 102 15.10 -1.30 8.49
N ASP A 103 14.74 -2.49 8.99
CA ASP A 103 13.44 -3.14 8.74
C ASP A 103 13.06 -3.24 7.24
N THR A 104 14.03 -3.16 6.33
CA THR A 104 13.75 -2.98 4.89
C THR A 104 12.98 -4.16 4.31
N CYS A 105 13.36 -5.37 4.71
CA CYS A 105 12.66 -6.60 4.32
C CYS A 105 11.20 -6.62 4.80
N VAL A 106 10.89 -6.00 5.96
CA VAL A 106 9.55 -5.93 6.53
C VAL A 106 8.74 -4.80 5.89
N GLY A 107 9.34 -3.62 5.73
CA GLY A 107 8.68 -2.43 5.20
C GLY A 107 8.33 -2.49 3.71
N VAL A 108 8.99 -3.38 2.95
CA VAL A 108 8.73 -3.57 1.51
C VAL A 108 8.04 -4.90 1.19
N ALA A 109 7.61 -5.64 2.21
CA ALA A 109 6.81 -6.85 2.01
C ALA A 109 5.40 -6.46 1.55
N HIS A 110 5.00 -6.98 0.39
CA HIS A 110 3.69 -6.71 -0.19
C HIS A 110 3.00 -8.00 -0.62
N LEU A 111 1.68 -8.02 -0.52
CA LEU A 111 0.82 -9.09 -1.02
C LEU A 111 0.12 -8.63 -2.30
N ALA A 112 0.04 -9.53 -3.28
CA ALA A 112 -0.73 -9.32 -4.50
C ALA A 112 -1.52 -10.58 -4.86
N TRP A 113 -2.75 -10.38 -5.31
CA TRP A 113 -3.56 -11.44 -5.91
C TRP A 113 -3.16 -11.60 -7.38
N ILE A 114 -2.90 -12.84 -7.79
CA ILE A 114 -2.48 -13.17 -9.16
C ILE A 114 -3.67 -13.63 -10.01
N GLY A 115 -4.71 -14.18 -9.37
CA GLY A 115 -5.89 -14.70 -10.04
C GLY A 115 -6.33 -16.05 -9.50
N GLU A 116 -7.36 -16.60 -10.11
CA GLU A 116 -7.75 -17.99 -9.91
C GLU A 116 -6.64 -18.92 -10.42
N CYS A 117 -6.41 -20.03 -9.72
CA CYS A 117 -5.41 -21.01 -10.15
C CYS A 117 -5.88 -21.67 -11.46
N GLN A 118 -5.26 -21.32 -12.58
CA GLN A 118 -5.65 -21.87 -13.88
C GLN A 118 -5.17 -23.32 -14.04
N ASN A 119 -6.01 -24.29 -13.69
CA ASN A 119 -5.91 -25.66 -14.16
C ASN A 119 -7.32 -26.30 -14.22
N PRO A 120 -7.70 -27.04 -15.30
CA PRO A 120 -6.82 -27.64 -16.30
C PRO A 120 -6.70 -27.00 -17.70
N ASP A 121 -7.38 -25.90 -18.02
CA ASP A 121 -7.36 -25.33 -19.40
C ASP A 121 -6.97 -23.85 -19.44
N GLY A 122 -5.74 -23.51 -19.03
CA GLY A 122 -5.23 -22.14 -19.02
C GLY A 122 -3.88 -21.97 -19.72
N GLY A 123 -3.72 -22.54 -20.91
CA GLY A 123 -2.61 -22.20 -21.79
C GLY A 123 -3.00 -21.03 -22.70
N CYS A 124 -2.27 -19.91 -22.62
CA CYS A 124 -2.28 -18.90 -23.69
C CYS A 124 -1.54 -19.47 -24.90
N ASP A 125 -2.22 -20.28 -25.72
CA ASP A 125 -1.75 -20.62 -27.07
C ASP A 125 -2.65 -19.94 -28.10
N GLN A 126 -2.06 -18.95 -28.78
CA GLN A 126 -2.60 -18.38 -30.00
C GLN A 126 -2.45 -19.41 -31.12
N GLY A 127 -3.47 -20.24 -31.30
CA GLY A 127 -3.64 -21.11 -32.46
C GLY A 127 -4.91 -20.75 -33.19
N ALA A 128 -4.79 -19.87 -34.18
CA ALA A 128 -5.82 -19.66 -35.19
C ALA A 128 -6.24 -21.00 -35.81
N ASP A 129 -7.51 -21.37 -35.68
CA ASP A 129 -8.21 -22.13 -36.73
C ASP A 129 -9.72 -21.92 -36.61
N GLU A 130 -10.28 -21.48 -37.72
CA GLU A 130 -11.69 -21.21 -37.99
C GLU A 130 -12.53 -22.48 -37.81
N ALA A 131 -13.64 -22.41 -37.08
CA ALA A 131 -14.74 -23.35 -37.26
C ALA A 131 -16.08 -22.71 -36.86
N ASP A 132 -16.84 -22.36 -37.91
CA ASP A 132 -18.29 -22.16 -37.88
C ASP A 132 -18.99 -23.31 -37.16
N VAL A 133 -19.68 -23.03 -36.06
CA VAL A 133 -20.75 -23.89 -35.53
C VAL A 133 -21.94 -23.01 -35.17
N GLU A 134 -22.86 -22.89 -36.13
CA GLU A 134 -24.25 -22.58 -35.83
C GLU A 134 -24.89 -23.77 -35.13
N THR A 135 -25.38 -23.58 -33.90
CA THR A 135 -26.55 -24.31 -33.39
C THR A 135 -27.21 -23.45 -32.32
N GLY A 136 -28.43 -23.00 -32.62
CA GLY A 136 -29.34 -22.47 -31.61
C GLY A 136 -29.94 -23.59 -30.77
N ASP A 137 -30.34 -23.26 -29.55
CA ASP A 137 -31.51 -23.87 -28.92
C ASP A 137 -32.05 -22.92 -27.84
N ASP A 138 -33.37 -22.78 -27.84
CA ASP A 138 -34.16 -21.93 -26.99
C ASP A 138 -34.19 -22.50 -25.56
N THR A 139 -33.72 -21.75 -24.56
CA THR A 139 -33.97 -22.10 -23.16
C THR A 139 -34.58 -20.91 -22.42
N GLU A 140 -35.87 -21.07 -22.15
CA GLU A 140 -36.69 -20.18 -21.34
C GLU A 140 -36.22 -20.11 -19.88
N GLY A 141 -36.12 -18.89 -19.36
CA GLY A 141 -36.65 -18.52 -18.05
C GLY A 141 -35.91 -19.03 -16.81
N THR A 142 -34.98 -18.23 -16.29
CA THR A 142 -34.75 -18.17 -14.84
C THR A 142 -34.58 -16.69 -14.48
N GLU A 143 -35.56 -16.18 -13.74
CA GLU A 143 -35.53 -14.82 -13.19
C GLU A 143 -34.53 -14.81 -12.04
N ASP A 144 -33.25 -14.57 -12.37
CA ASP A 144 -32.22 -14.36 -11.37
C ASP A 144 -32.37 -12.94 -10.80
N ASP A 145 -32.89 -12.92 -9.58
CA ASP A 145 -33.01 -11.79 -8.66
C ASP A 145 -31.62 -11.17 -8.46
N SER A 146 -31.32 -10.21 -9.34
CA SER A 146 -30.11 -9.42 -9.32
C SER A 146 -30.22 -8.46 -8.15
N GLY A 147 -29.75 -8.91 -6.99
CA GLY A 147 -29.58 -8.06 -5.83
C GLY A 147 -28.64 -6.92 -6.20
N ASP A 148 -29.23 -5.76 -6.50
CA ASP A 148 -28.55 -4.47 -6.59
C ASP A 148 -27.78 -4.29 -5.27
N THR A 149 -26.51 -4.70 -5.30
CA THR A 149 -25.56 -4.32 -4.28
C THR A 149 -25.36 -2.84 -4.56
N GLU A 150 -26.08 -1.99 -3.84
CA GLU A 150 -25.82 -0.55 -3.81
C GLU A 150 -24.37 -0.40 -3.35
N THR A 151 -23.45 -0.36 -4.30
CA THR A 151 -22.12 0.18 -4.10
C THR A 151 -22.35 1.61 -3.71
N SER A 152 -22.37 1.86 -2.41
CA SER A 152 -22.33 3.21 -1.88
C SER A 152 -21.10 3.87 -2.51
N ASP A 153 -21.32 4.78 -3.45
CA ASP A 153 -20.25 5.55 -4.06
C ASP A 153 -19.46 6.20 -2.92
N ALA A 154 -18.25 5.71 -2.71
CA ALA A 154 -17.38 6.22 -1.67
C ALA A 154 -17.12 7.70 -1.98
N ILE A 155 -17.40 8.57 -1.01
CA ILE A 155 -17.17 10.01 -1.14
C ILE A 155 -15.65 10.22 -1.22
N THR A 156 -15.18 10.86 -2.29
CA THR A 156 -13.76 11.18 -2.48
C THR A 156 -13.46 12.60 -2.01
N LEU A 157 -12.17 12.95 -1.89
CA LEU A 157 -11.75 14.31 -1.56
C LEU A 157 -12.22 15.33 -2.61
N ALA A 158 -12.29 14.92 -3.88
CA ALA A 158 -12.76 15.75 -4.99
C ALA A 158 -14.26 16.08 -4.90
N ASP A 159 -15.04 15.28 -4.15
CA ASP A 159 -16.47 15.50 -3.91
C ASP A 159 -16.75 16.48 -2.76
N LEU A 160 -15.71 16.88 -2.01
CA LEU A 160 -15.84 17.78 -0.86
C LEU A 160 -15.67 19.25 -1.25
N GLU A 161 -16.57 20.10 -0.76
CA GLU A 161 -16.37 21.54 -0.77
C GLU A 161 -15.51 21.93 0.44
N LEU A 162 -14.18 21.87 0.27
CA LEU A 162 -13.21 22.00 1.37
C LEU A 162 -13.39 23.25 2.26
N SER A 163 -13.90 24.36 1.70
CA SER A 163 -14.19 25.57 2.45
C SER A 163 -15.33 25.44 3.48
N ASP A 164 -16.22 24.46 3.30
CA ASP A 164 -17.28 24.14 4.24
C ASP A 164 -16.81 23.15 5.32
N GLU A 165 -15.79 22.36 4.99
CA GLU A 165 -15.25 21.32 5.86
C GLU A 165 -14.18 21.86 6.83
N VAL A 166 -13.59 23.03 6.55
CA VAL A 166 -12.63 23.70 7.43
C VAL A 166 -13.06 25.14 7.69
N ILE A 167 -13.31 25.48 8.95
CA ILE A 167 -13.60 26.85 9.39
C ILE A 167 -12.58 27.35 10.39
N ILE A 168 -12.43 28.67 10.55
CA ILE A 168 -11.53 29.24 11.56
C ILE A 168 -12.35 29.78 12.74
N GLU A 169 -12.15 29.21 13.92
CA GLU A 169 -12.81 29.63 15.15
C GLU A 169 -11.79 29.88 16.27
N ASN A 170 -11.81 31.08 16.86
CA ASN A 170 -10.92 31.46 17.96
C ASN A 170 -9.42 31.24 17.64
N GLY A 171 -9.02 31.42 16.38
CA GLY A 171 -7.64 31.23 15.92
C GLY A 171 -7.21 29.77 15.70
N ALA A 172 -8.14 28.81 15.80
CA ALA A 172 -7.91 27.41 15.45
C ALA A 172 -8.66 27.05 14.16
N TYR A 173 -8.10 26.13 13.38
CA TYR A 173 -8.77 25.49 12.25
C TYR A 173 -9.66 24.37 12.79
N VAL A 174 -10.96 24.47 12.59
CA VAL A 174 -11.95 23.47 13.00
C VAL A 174 -12.30 22.64 11.77
N VAL A 175 -11.92 21.36 11.82
CA VAL A 175 -11.98 20.40 10.72
C VAL A 175 -13.15 19.45 10.95
N SER A 176 -13.98 19.25 9.94
CA SER A 176 -15.12 18.34 10.03
C SER A 176 -14.69 16.87 10.13
N GLU A 177 -15.49 16.07 10.83
CA GLU A 177 -15.33 14.60 10.85
C GLU A 177 -15.42 13.98 9.44
N ARG A 178 -16.20 14.60 8.54
CA ARG A 178 -16.34 14.13 7.17
C ARG A 178 -15.02 14.26 6.40
N LEU A 179 -14.34 15.39 6.49
CA LEU A 179 -13.05 15.58 5.85
C LEU A 179 -11.98 14.66 6.46
N ILE A 180 -11.99 14.48 7.78
CA ILE A 180 -11.08 13.52 8.45
C ILE A 180 -11.30 12.10 7.90
N SER A 181 -12.56 11.64 7.84
CA SER A 181 -12.90 10.32 7.34
C SER A 181 -12.57 10.12 5.85
N VAL A 182 -12.76 11.15 5.02
CA VAL A 182 -12.39 11.09 3.60
C VAL A 182 -10.87 11.10 3.43
N ALA A 183 -10.14 11.92 4.19
CA ALA A 183 -8.68 11.92 4.17
C ALA A 183 -8.09 10.55 4.56
N ASP A 184 -8.70 9.86 5.51
CA ASP A 184 -8.27 8.52 5.94
C ASP A 184 -8.51 7.45 4.87
N SER A 185 -9.65 7.53 4.16
CA SER A 185 -10.06 6.52 3.17
C SER A 185 -9.61 6.80 1.72
N ASP A 186 -9.33 8.05 1.38
CA ASP A 186 -8.96 8.51 0.03
C ASP A 186 -7.53 9.08 -0.01
N ILE A 187 -6.57 8.23 0.37
CA ILE A 187 -5.14 8.57 0.36
C ILE A 187 -4.68 8.99 -1.05
N VAL A 188 -5.24 8.37 -2.10
CA VAL A 188 -4.92 8.72 -3.49
C VAL A 188 -5.40 10.14 -3.80
N GLY A 189 -6.63 10.49 -3.45
CA GLY A 189 -7.15 11.85 -3.60
C GLY A 189 -6.32 12.90 -2.86
N LEU A 190 -5.83 12.58 -1.66
CA LEU A 190 -4.90 13.45 -0.93
C LEU A 190 -3.60 13.70 -1.71
N MET A 191 -3.03 12.67 -2.34
CA MET A 191 -1.83 12.81 -3.15
C MET A 191 -2.09 13.60 -4.44
N GLU A 192 -3.29 13.50 -5.01
CA GLU A 192 -3.70 14.21 -6.23
C GLU A 192 -4.15 15.67 -6.00
N ASP A 193 -4.46 16.07 -4.76
CA ASP A 193 -4.80 17.45 -4.37
C ASP A 193 -3.67 18.46 -4.70
N GLY A 194 -2.45 17.95 -4.89
CA GLY A 194 -1.27 18.69 -5.31
C GLY A 194 -0.48 19.31 -4.16
N THR A 195 -0.98 19.23 -2.92
CA THR A 195 -0.19 19.53 -1.72
C THR A 195 0.81 18.40 -1.50
N THR A 196 2.09 18.72 -1.31
CA THR A 196 3.14 17.72 -1.06
C THR A 196 3.96 18.10 0.17
N ALA A 197 4.47 17.07 0.86
CA ALA A 197 5.40 17.21 1.98
C ALA A 197 6.72 16.51 1.62
N THR A 198 7.81 17.26 1.57
CA THR A 198 9.14 16.73 1.25
C THR A 198 9.99 16.69 2.52
N GLN A 199 10.55 15.54 2.85
CA GLN A 199 11.44 15.42 4.01
C GLN A 199 12.73 16.22 3.78
N LEU A 200 13.07 17.09 4.72
CA LEU A 200 14.33 17.83 4.73
C LEU A 200 15.34 17.12 5.62
N VAL A 201 16.58 17.06 5.14
CA VAL A 201 17.75 16.54 5.87
C VAL A 201 18.78 17.65 6.06
N ASP A 202 19.55 17.59 7.13
CA ASP A 202 20.61 18.55 7.43
C ASP A 202 21.94 18.18 6.76
N ASP A 203 23.03 18.89 7.11
CA ASP A 203 24.37 18.64 6.56
C ASP A 203 24.97 17.26 6.95
N PHE A 204 24.31 16.53 7.86
CA PHE A 204 24.69 15.20 8.32
C PHE A 204 23.71 14.11 7.86
N ASP A 205 22.85 14.42 6.88
CA ASP A 205 21.78 13.55 6.40
C ASP A 205 20.76 13.17 7.49
N GLU A 206 20.67 13.93 8.59
CA GLU A 206 19.67 13.72 9.62
C GLU A 206 18.37 14.44 9.25
N PRO A 207 17.21 13.74 9.18
CA PRO A 207 15.96 14.40 8.88
C PRO A 207 15.55 15.37 10.01
N TYR A 208 15.06 16.55 9.66
CA TYR A 208 14.71 17.57 10.67
C TYR A 208 13.34 18.23 10.48
N ALA A 209 12.71 18.14 9.30
CA ALA A 209 11.40 18.72 9.03
C ALA A 209 10.75 18.13 7.76
N PHE A 210 9.48 18.45 7.54
CA PHE A 210 8.83 18.33 6.23
C PHE A 210 8.55 19.71 5.63
N GLU A 211 9.07 19.98 4.44
CA GLU A 211 8.74 21.19 3.67
C GLU A 211 7.44 20.98 2.88
N ILE A 212 6.50 21.90 3.05
CA ILE A 212 5.21 21.89 2.38
C ILE A 212 5.31 22.67 1.07
N SER A 213 4.83 22.07 -0.02
CA SER A 213 4.80 22.69 -1.34
C SER A 213 3.53 22.35 -2.12
N GLY A 214 3.27 23.04 -3.23
CA GLY A 214 2.08 22.85 -4.06
C GLY A 214 0.77 23.39 -3.45
N VAL A 215 0.86 24.19 -2.38
CA VAL A 215 -0.31 24.76 -1.70
C VAL A 215 -1.01 25.78 -2.59
N ARG A 216 -2.32 25.59 -2.78
CA ARG A 216 -3.24 26.49 -3.49
C ARG A 216 -4.38 26.88 -2.56
N SER A 217 -5.10 27.96 -2.86
CA SER A 217 -6.19 28.42 -1.99
C SER A 217 -7.39 27.48 -1.93
N ASP A 218 -7.54 26.61 -2.92
CA ASP A 218 -8.66 25.70 -3.16
C ASP A 218 -8.35 24.24 -2.84
N ASN A 219 -7.18 23.95 -2.29
CA ASN A 219 -6.71 22.60 -2.00
C ASN A 219 -6.53 22.40 -0.49
N LEU A 220 -6.29 21.16 -0.06
CA LEU A 220 -6.29 20.81 1.36
C LEU A 220 -5.28 21.64 2.16
N GLY A 221 -4.07 21.83 1.64
CA GLY A 221 -3.04 22.63 2.29
C GLY A 221 -3.49 24.09 2.51
N GLY A 222 -4.17 24.69 1.54
CA GLY A 222 -4.62 26.08 1.62
C GLY A 222 -5.74 26.29 2.63
N VAL A 223 -6.72 25.39 2.65
CA VAL A 223 -7.84 25.48 3.61
C VAL A 223 -7.38 25.24 5.04
N LEU A 224 -6.33 24.41 5.23
CA LEU A 224 -5.67 24.18 6.53
C LEU A 224 -4.69 25.29 6.92
N GLY A 225 -4.56 26.35 6.13
CA GLY A 225 -3.73 27.52 6.46
C GLY A 225 -2.22 27.34 6.25
N LEU A 226 -1.82 26.24 5.62
CA LEU A 226 -0.44 26.02 5.23
C LEU A 226 -0.05 26.93 4.07
N LYS A 227 1.24 27.10 3.86
CA LYS A 227 1.82 27.87 2.76
C LYS A 227 3.00 27.13 2.16
N ASN A 228 3.27 27.43 0.89
CA ASN A 228 4.49 26.98 0.23
C ASN A 228 5.72 27.47 0.99
N GLY A 229 6.61 26.55 1.35
CA GLY A 229 7.82 26.80 2.12
C GLY A 229 7.64 26.71 3.64
N ASP A 230 6.43 26.39 4.15
CA ASP A 230 6.29 26.01 5.55
C ASP A 230 7.09 24.75 5.84
N ARG A 231 7.74 24.69 7.01
CA ARG A 231 8.49 23.51 7.45
C ARG A 231 7.88 22.98 8.73
N VAL A 232 7.20 21.84 8.64
CA VAL A 232 6.60 21.17 9.79
C VAL A 232 7.69 20.44 10.57
N THR A 233 7.93 20.87 11.81
CA THR A 233 8.99 20.33 12.68
C THR A 233 8.45 19.43 13.78
N ALA A 234 7.21 19.65 14.22
CA ALA A 234 6.56 18.82 15.23
C ALA A 234 5.03 18.82 15.11
N ILE A 235 4.41 17.74 15.55
CA ILE A 235 2.95 17.60 15.72
C ILE A 235 2.70 17.15 17.16
N ASP A 236 1.91 17.92 17.90
CA ASP A 236 1.64 17.73 19.34
C ASP A 236 2.91 17.57 20.20
N GLY A 237 3.96 18.29 19.81
CA GLY A 237 5.27 18.27 20.46
C GLY A 237 6.13 17.04 20.11
N TRP A 238 5.64 16.13 19.26
CA TRP A 238 6.43 15.03 18.74
C TRP A 238 7.14 15.42 17.45
N PRO A 239 8.45 15.14 17.32
CA PRO A 239 9.20 15.52 16.14
C PRO A 239 8.72 14.74 14.92
N THR A 240 8.67 15.39 13.76
CA THR A 240 8.30 14.75 12.49
C THR A 240 9.50 14.12 11.77
N THR A 241 10.58 13.82 12.47
CA THR A 241 11.88 13.52 11.86
C THR A 241 12.11 12.05 11.56
N ASN A 242 11.33 11.14 12.13
CA ASN A 242 11.54 9.70 11.96
C ASN A 242 10.21 8.95 11.86
N LEU A 243 10.25 7.78 11.21
CA LEU A 243 9.08 6.96 10.95
C LEU A 243 8.35 6.54 12.23
N GLU A 244 9.09 6.16 13.28
CA GLU A 244 8.52 5.78 14.58
C GLU A 244 7.67 6.90 15.18
N SER A 245 8.16 8.14 15.10
CA SER A 245 7.41 9.32 15.57
C SER A 245 6.19 9.59 14.71
N LEU A 246 6.28 9.41 13.38
CA LEU A 246 5.14 9.59 12.47
C LEU A 246 4.02 8.57 12.73
N LEU A 247 4.37 7.31 12.97
CA LEU A 247 3.39 6.28 13.33
C LEU A 247 2.72 6.59 14.68
N SER A 248 3.51 7.07 15.66
CA SER A 248 2.98 7.51 16.95
C SER A 248 2.04 8.70 16.81
N ILE A 249 2.41 9.70 15.99
CA ILE A 249 1.59 10.85 15.65
C ILE A 249 0.26 10.40 15.04
N ALA A 250 0.28 9.52 14.03
CA ALA A 250 -0.93 9.04 13.37
C ALA A 250 -1.93 8.44 14.36
N GLY A 251 -1.48 7.51 15.21
CA GLY A 251 -2.36 6.90 16.22
C GLY A 251 -2.88 7.89 17.26
N HIS A 252 -2.13 8.95 17.59
CA HIS A 252 -2.62 9.99 18.51
C HIS A 252 -3.67 10.90 17.88
N LEU A 253 -3.48 11.28 16.61
CA LEU A 253 -4.40 12.17 15.89
C LEU A 253 -5.78 11.55 15.67
N GLU A 254 -5.87 10.22 15.58
CA GLU A 254 -7.15 9.50 15.50
C GLU A 254 -8.06 9.76 16.70
N GLU A 255 -7.48 9.89 17.89
CA GLU A 255 -8.21 10.06 19.15
C GLU A 255 -8.26 11.52 19.64
N ALA A 256 -7.44 12.40 19.07
CA ALA A 256 -7.28 13.77 19.55
C ALA A 256 -8.47 14.67 19.15
N GLU A 257 -9.10 15.32 20.15
CA GLU A 257 -10.08 16.39 19.91
C GLU A 257 -9.42 17.67 19.37
N GLN A 258 -8.14 17.87 19.70
CA GLN A 258 -7.35 19.01 19.29
C GLN A 258 -5.90 18.57 19.04
N SER A 259 -5.32 19.07 17.96
CA SER A 259 -3.90 18.91 17.64
C SER A 259 -3.23 20.26 17.39
N THR A 260 -1.92 20.30 17.52
CA THR A 260 -1.05 21.43 17.25
C THR A 260 0.07 21.04 16.31
N ILE A 261 0.32 21.87 15.31
CA ILE A 261 1.46 21.74 14.41
C ILE A 261 2.43 22.87 14.69
N GLU A 262 3.66 22.53 15.03
CA GLU A 262 4.77 23.49 15.04
C GLU A 262 5.40 23.54 13.65
N LEU A 263 5.46 24.74 13.08
CA LEU A 263 6.06 24.97 11.79
C LEU A 263 6.96 26.21 11.78
N GLU A 264 7.98 26.19 10.95
CA GLU A 264 8.79 27.35 10.61
C GLU A 264 8.28 27.98 9.31
N ARG A 265 7.97 29.27 9.35
CA ARG A 265 7.54 30.07 8.20
C ARG A 265 8.39 31.32 8.12
N ASP A 266 9.07 31.51 6.99
CA ASP A 266 9.97 32.66 6.77
C ASP A 266 11.00 32.86 7.90
N GLY A 267 11.55 31.76 8.44
CA GLY A 267 12.50 31.80 9.55
C GLY A 267 11.89 32.00 10.94
N THR A 268 10.55 32.05 11.05
CA THR A 268 9.84 32.23 12.31
C THR A 268 9.08 30.96 12.69
N VAL A 269 9.39 30.41 13.86
CA VAL A 269 8.63 29.28 14.43
C VAL A 269 7.26 29.77 14.91
N MET A 270 6.22 29.05 14.54
CA MET A 270 4.85 29.29 14.97
C MET A 270 4.10 27.98 15.20
N THR A 271 3.03 28.06 15.99
CA THR A 271 2.15 26.94 16.28
C THR A 271 0.78 27.20 15.65
N VAL A 272 0.26 26.23 14.90
CA VAL A 272 -1.09 26.24 14.33
C VAL A 272 -1.92 25.20 15.08
N THR A 273 -3.13 25.57 15.51
CA THR A 273 -4.04 24.67 16.22
C THR A 273 -5.14 24.17 15.30
N TYR A 274 -5.38 22.86 15.34
CA TYR A 274 -6.47 22.16 14.66
C TYR A 274 -7.41 21.55 15.69
N ARG A 275 -8.71 21.59 15.45
CA ARG A 275 -9.73 20.93 16.28
C ARG A 275 -10.68 20.14 15.42
N ARG A 276 -11.15 19.03 15.96
CA ARG A 276 -12.22 18.23 15.38
C ARG A 276 -13.57 18.86 15.69
N ARG A 277 -14.49 18.81 14.73
CA ARG A 277 -15.84 19.38 14.84
C ARG A 277 -16.90 18.35 15.20
#